data_AF-A0A1V9H2W0-F1
#
_entry.id   AF-A0A1V9H2W0-F1
#
_cell.length_a   1.000
_cell.length_b   1.000
_cell.length_c   1.000
_cell.angle_alpha   90.00
_cell.angle_beta   90.00
_cell.angle_gamma   90.00
#
_symmetry.space_group_name_H-M   'P 1'
#
loop_
_entity.id
_entity.type
_entity.pdbx_description
1 polymer ?
#
loop_
_entity_poly.entity_id
_entity_poly.type
_entity_poly.pdbx_seq_one_letter_code
_entity_poly.pdbx_strand_id
1 'polypeptide(L)'
;MATNTVQRTGEALVIAGVLDRAAVTAAWPQAIAQLDGARTLDLSGVQRLDSAGVAMLAELAARLRQAGSGAVVGEASGLDELRTAYRLSPTLDFQA
;
A
#
# COMPACT_ATOMS: atom_id res chain seq x y z
N MET A 1 -6.10 -8.59 18.82
CA MET A 1 -5.52 -9.05 17.54
C MET A 1 -5.63 -7.90 16.57
N ALA A 2 -4.54 -7.44 15.96
CA ALA A 2 -4.66 -6.42 14.93
C ALA A 2 -5.30 -7.06 13.70
N THR A 3 -6.47 -6.59 13.30
CA THR A 3 -7.14 -7.08 12.10
C THR A 3 -6.65 -6.25 10.92
N ASN A 4 -6.01 -6.92 9.97
CA ASN A 4 -5.62 -6.32 8.71
C ASN A 4 -6.74 -6.48 7.69
N THR A 5 -7.07 -5.41 6.98
CA THR A 5 -8.12 -5.43 5.97
C THR A 5 -7.61 -4.85 4.67
N VAL A 6 -8.00 -5.49 3.55
CA VAL A 6 -7.85 -4.95 2.20
C VAL A 6 -9.22 -4.97 1.55
N GLN A 7 -9.75 -3.80 1.22
CA GLN A 7 -11.08 -3.67 0.63
C GLN A 7 -11.11 -2.59 -0.46
N ARG A 8 -11.73 -2.89 -1.60
CA ARG A 8 -12.02 -1.88 -2.61
C ARG A 8 -13.30 -1.10 -2.24
N THR A 9 -13.16 0.21 -2.09
CA THR A 9 -14.26 1.16 -1.87
C THR A 9 -14.34 2.11 -3.06
N GLY A 10 -15.24 1.82 -4.00
CA GLY A 10 -15.30 2.55 -5.28
C GLY A 10 -14.00 2.37 -6.07
N GLU A 11 -13.30 3.46 -6.35
CA GLU A 11 -12.01 3.44 -7.04
C GLU A 11 -10.80 3.38 -6.08
N ALA A 12 -11.02 3.35 -4.75
CA ALA A 12 -9.93 3.26 -3.78
C ALA A 12 -9.71 1.81 -3.31
N LEU A 13 -8.47 1.33 -3.35
CA LEU A 13 -8.04 0.16 -2.61
C LEU A 13 -7.61 0.62 -1.21
N VAL A 14 -8.45 0.34 -0.21
CA VAL A 14 -8.25 0.75 1.17
C VAL A 14 -7.51 -0.35 1.92
N ILE A 15 -6.40 0.02 2.56
CA ILE A 15 -5.58 -0.88 3.37
C ILE A 15 -5.57 -0.36 4.81
N ALA A 16 -5.83 -1.25 5.76
CA ALA A 16 -5.80 -0.92 7.18
C ALA A 16 -5.15 -2.00 8.04
N GLY A 17 -4.64 -1.61 9.20
CA GLY A 17 -3.99 -2.48 10.18
C GLY A 17 -2.45 -2.41 10.14
N VAL A 18 -1.78 -3.49 10.54
CA VAL A 18 -0.31 -3.57 10.67
C VAL A 18 0.29 -4.36 9.51
N LEU A 19 1.02 -3.71 8.61
CA LEU A 19 1.62 -4.38 7.45
C LEU A 19 3.02 -4.90 7.79
N ASP A 20 3.07 -5.99 8.55
CA ASP A 20 4.27 -6.82 8.71
C ASP A 20 4.34 -7.93 7.65
N ARG A 21 5.45 -8.68 7.63
CA ARG A 21 5.63 -9.82 6.72
C ARG A 21 4.48 -10.82 6.70
N ALA A 22 3.91 -11.17 7.86
CA ALA A 22 2.85 -12.17 7.94
C ALA A 22 1.53 -11.60 7.41
N ALA A 23 1.20 -10.37 7.81
CA ALA A 23 0.04 -9.65 7.33
C ALA A 23 0.08 -9.42 5.82
N VAL A 24 1.24 -9.05 5.27
CA VAL A 24 1.45 -8.89 3.81
C VAL A 24 1.18 -10.20 3.07
N THR A 25 1.67 -11.32 3.59
CA THR A 25 1.47 -12.63 2.98
C THR A 25 -0.02 -12.99 2.92
N ALA A 26 -0.79 -12.67 3.97
CA ALA A 26 -2.22 -12.89 4.02
C ALA A 26 -3.03 -11.91 3.16
N ALA A 27 -2.62 -10.64 3.12
CA ALA A 27 -3.32 -9.55 2.45
C ALA A 27 -3.11 -9.54 0.92
N TRP A 28 -1.97 -10.07 0.44
CA TRP A 28 -1.58 -9.98 -0.96
C TRP A 28 -2.60 -10.56 -1.96
N PRO A 29 -3.12 -11.79 -1.78
CA PRO A 29 -4.11 -12.33 -2.72
C PRO A 29 -5.38 -11.48 -2.79
N GLN A 30 -5.82 -10.94 -1.65
CA GLN A 30 -6.99 -10.06 -1.56
C GLN A 30 -6.76 -8.71 -2.23
N ALA A 31 -5.55 -8.15 -2.10
CA ALA A 31 -5.17 -6.91 -2.75
C ALA A 31 -5.18 -7.05 -4.27
N ILE A 32 -4.57 -8.12 -4.80
CA ILE A 32 -4.52 -8.36 -6.24
C ILE A 32 -5.90 -8.63 -6.83
N ALA A 33 -6.74 -9.42 -6.14
CA ALA A 33 -8.10 -9.70 -6.59
C ALA A 33 -8.99 -8.45 -6.67
N GLN A 34 -8.65 -7.39 -5.90
CA GLN A 34 -9.42 -6.16 -5.80
C GLN A 34 -8.74 -4.96 -6.49
N LEU A 35 -7.60 -5.16 -7.15
CA LEU A 35 -6.82 -4.08 -7.73
C LEU A 35 -7.41 -3.56 -9.04
N ASP A 36 -8.11 -4.43 -9.79
CA ASP A 36 -8.70 -4.04 -11.07
C ASP A 36 -9.79 -2.96 -10.89
N GLY A 37 -9.70 -1.93 -11.72
CA GLY A 37 -10.53 -0.73 -11.61
C GLY A 37 -10.28 0.14 -10.37
N ALA A 38 -9.26 -0.15 -9.56
CA ALA A 38 -8.79 0.81 -8.55
C ALA A 38 -7.90 1.88 -9.19
N ARG A 39 -7.93 3.07 -8.63
CA ARG A 39 -7.20 4.27 -9.06
C ARG A 39 -6.41 4.92 -7.92
N THR A 40 -6.83 4.64 -6.69
CA THR A 40 -6.23 5.20 -5.48
C THR A 40 -5.84 4.10 -4.52
N LEU A 41 -4.66 4.21 -3.93
CA LEU A 41 -4.23 3.42 -2.79
C LEU A 41 -4.42 4.26 -1.53
N ASP A 42 -5.35 3.87 -0.66
CA ASP A 42 -5.65 4.58 0.59
C ASP A 42 -4.99 3.89 1.77
N LEU A 43 -4.06 4.60 2.39
CA LEU A 43 -3.23 4.16 3.50
C LEU A 43 -3.70 4.73 4.85
N SER A 44 -4.80 5.49 4.89
CA SER A 44 -5.26 6.21 6.09
C SER A 44 -5.59 5.28 7.27
N GLY A 45 -5.84 3.99 7.00
CA GLY A 45 -6.07 2.97 8.02
C GLY A 45 -4.82 2.20 8.45
N VAL A 46 -3.66 2.44 7.83
CA VAL A 46 -2.42 1.72 8.13
C VAL A 46 -1.81 2.27 9.42
N GLN A 47 -1.69 1.40 10.41
CA GLN A 47 -1.23 1.77 11.74
C GLN A 47 0.30 1.75 11.82
N ARG A 48 0.91 0.70 11.27
CA ARG A 48 2.36 0.46 11.23
C ARG A 48 2.70 -0.41 10.03
N LEU A 49 3.93 -0.31 9.54
CA LEU A 49 4.46 -1.17 8.50
C LEU A 49 5.95 -1.44 8.70
N ASP A 50 6.44 -2.57 8.18
CA ASP A 50 7.86 -2.88 8.05
C ASP A 50 8.28 -2.82 6.57
N SER A 51 9.48 -3.30 6.26
CA SER A 51 10.01 -3.37 4.89
C SER A 51 9.15 -4.21 3.94
N ALA A 52 8.50 -5.29 4.43
CA ALA A 52 7.60 -6.10 3.62
C ALA A 52 6.31 -5.34 3.30
N GLY A 53 5.80 -4.58 4.29
CA GLY A 53 4.68 -3.67 4.08
C GLY A 53 4.98 -2.63 2.99
N VAL A 54 6.13 -1.95 3.08
CA VAL A 54 6.56 -0.96 2.08
C VAL A 54 6.67 -1.59 0.70
N ALA A 55 7.28 -2.77 0.58
CA ALA A 55 7.42 -3.47 -0.70
C ALA A 55 6.06 -3.81 -1.33
N MET A 56 5.10 -4.28 -0.52
CA MET A 56 3.74 -4.52 -0.99
C MET A 56 3.07 -3.23 -1.48
N LEU A 57 3.15 -2.15 -0.70
CA LEU A 57 2.53 -0.86 -1.08
C LEU A 57 3.16 -0.27 -2.36
N ALA A 58 4.48 -0.33 -2.48
CA ALA A 58 5.20 0.13 -3.68
C ALA A 58 4.78 -0.66 -4.93
N GLU A 59 4.67 -1.98 -4.83
CA GLU A 59 4.23 -2.84 -5.94
C GLU A 59 2.78 -2.55 -6.34
N LEU A 60 1.86 -2.37 -5.36
CA LEU A 60 0.47 -2.01 -5.65
C LEU A 60 0.40 -0.63 -6.34
N ALA A 61 1.14 0.36 -5.84
CA ALA A 61 1.21 1.68 -6.45
C ALA A 61 1.81 1.63 -7.87
N ALA A 62 2.82 0.79 -8.11
CA ALA A 62 3.39 0.59 -9.45
C ALA A 62 2.37 -0.02 -10.42
N ARG A 63 1.61 -1.03 -10.00
CA ARG A 63 0.56 -1.66 -10.83
C ARG A 63 -0.58 -0.72 -11.15
N LEU A 64 -1.05 0.06 -10.17
CA LEU A 64 -2.03 1.12 -10.44
C LEU A 64 -1.50 2.03 -11.55
N ARG A 65 -0.23 2.47 -11.45
CA ARG A 65 0.36 3.41 -12.41
C ARG A 65 0.44 2.83 -13.81
N GLN A 66 0.77 1.56 -13.92
CA GLN A 66 0.73 0.83 -15.20
C GLN A 66 -0.68 0.78 -15.79
N ALA A 67 -1.72 0.78 -14.96
CA ALA A 67 -3.12 0.90 -15.36
C ALA A 67 -3.59 2.35 -15.61
N GLY A 68 -2.68 3.35 -15.52
CA GLY A 68 -2.96 4.75 -15.82
C GLY A 68 -3.40 5.60 -14.63
N SER A 69 -3.29 5.10 -13.39
CA SER A 69 -3.64 5.86 -12.18
C SER A 69 -2.67 5.59 -11.04
N GLY A 70 -2.41 6.49 -10.10
CA GLY A 70 -1.32 6.24 -9.13
C GLY A 70 -1.42 7.05 -7.87
N ALA A 71 -2.62 7.49 -7.52
CA ALA A 71 -2.82 8.30 -6.33
C ALA A 71 -2.56 7.43 -5.10
N VAL A 72 -1.66 7.88 -4.24
CA VAL A 72 -1.46 7.32 -2.89
C VAL A 72 -1.92 8.39 -1.92
N VAL A 73 -2.83 8.05 -1.02
CA VAL A 73 -3.41 8.97 -0.04
C VAL A 73 -3.31 8.37 1.36
N GLY A 74 -3.37 9.25 2.36
CA GLY A 74 -3.24 8.87 3.76
C GLY A 74 -1.80 8.82 4.24
N GLU A 75 -1.65 8.81 5.56
CA GLU A 75 -0.37 8.70 6.24
C GLU A 75 -0.35 7.39 7.04
N ALA A 76 0.85 6.83 7.23
CA ALA A 76 1.05 5.66 8.05
C ALA A 76 2.27 5.85 8.93
N SER A 77 2.18 5.45 10.20
CA SER A 77 3.31 5.63 11.13
C SER A 77 4.54 4.87 10.63
N GLY A 78 5.66 5.58 10.49
CA GLY A 78 6.93 5.04 9.98
C GLY A 78 7.06 5.02 8.45
N LEU A 79 6.03 5.42 7.70
CA LEU A 79 6.08 5.42 6.23
C LEU A 79 7.10 6.41 5.68
N ASP A 80 7.19 7.63 6.23
CA ASP A 80 8.12 8.66 5.73
C ASP A 80 9.59 8.30 6.01
N GLU A 81 9.87 7.71 7.17
CA GLU A 81 11.19 7.19 7.52
C GLU A 81 11.60 6.08 6.54
N LEU A 82 10.71 5.11 6.30
CA LEU A 82 10.97 4.01 5.38
C LEU A 82 11.08 4.49 3.92
N ARG A 83 10.24 5.44 3.49
CA ARG A 83 10.35 6.05 2.16
C ARG A 83 11.71 6.72 1.98
N THR A 84 12.18 7.44 2.99
CA THR A 84 13.52 8.04 2.98
C THR A 84 14.61 6.97 2.91
N ALA A 85 14.52 5.94 3.75
CA ALA A 85 15.49 4.84 3.80
C ALA A 85 15.60 4.08 2.47
N TYR A 86 14.47 3.92 1.77
CA TYR A 86 14.39 3.22 0.49
C TYR A 86 14.39 4.15 -0.75
N ARG A 87 14.58 5.46 -0.56
CA ARG A 87 14.57 6.47 -1.64
C ARG A 87 13.31 6.42 -2.52
N LEU A 88 12.16 6.31 -1.85
CA LEU A 88 10.85 6.26 -2.50
C LEU A 88 10.20 7.64 -2.60
N SER A 89 9.54 7.90 -3.73
CA SER A 89 8.73 9.10 -3.95
C SER A 89 7.46 9.12 -3.06
N PRO A 90 6.71 10.24 -3.00
CA PRO A 90 5.37 10.31 -2.40
C PRO A 90 4.37 9.29 -2.89
N THR A 91 4.51 8.84 -4.13
CA THR A 91 3.66 7.80 -4.74
C THR A 91 4.29 6.41 -4.67
N LEU A 92 5.27 6.23 -3.78
CA LEU A 92 6.01 4.97 -3.57
C LEU A 92 6.74 4.47 -4.80
N ASP A 93 7.15 5.39 -5.68
CA ASP A 93 7.99 5.07 -6.82
C ASP A 93 9.46 4.99 -6.43
N PHE A 94 10.21 4.10 -7.06
CA PHE A 94 11.64 4.04 -6.88
C PHE A 94 12.30 5.22 -7.59
N GLN A 95 13.03 6.06 -6.86
CA GLN A 95 13.82 7.13 -7.45
C GLN A 95 15.24 6.58 -7.69
N ALA A 96 15.54 6.26 -8.96
CA ALA A 96 16.87 5.88 -9.42
C ALA A 96 17.84 7.08 -9.44
#